data_AF-A0A4Q2RGQ7-F1
#
_entry.id   AF-A0A4Q2RGQ7-F1
#
_cell.length_a   1.000
_cell.length_b   1.000
_cell.length_c   1.000
_cell.angle_alpha   90.00
_cell.angle_beta   90.00
_cell.angle_gamma   90.00
#
_symmetry.space_group_name_H-M   'P 1'
#
loop_
_entity.id
_entity.type
_entity.pdbx_description
1 polymer ?
#
loop_
_entity_poly.entity_id
_entity_poly.type
_entity_poly.pdbx_seq_one_letter_code
_entity_poly.pdbx_strand_id
1 'polypeptide(L)'
;MDEETKVIARQAHANQTVYFRSLHEARLLDARAVVQTSLLINGAAATAILAFLSSMSQGAPARHIPKAFIWSLGLFGAGVFCAACMAVMAYMTNHRYAEAIGAKKPTWEHPFVAETADSIRHDVHARVAHGFGYAFAALTLAFFLAGIIVAAVGFTKLH
;
A
#
# COMPACT_ATOMS: atom_id res chain seq x y z
N MET A 1 0.16 34.02 -32.46
CA MET A 1 -0.04 33.77 -31.02
C MET A 1 0.39 35.01 -30.27
N ASP A 2 -0.52 35.63 -29.55
CA ASP A 2 -0.25 36.81 -28.74
C ASP A 2 0.72 36.48 -27.58
N GLU A 3 1.36 37.50 -27.02
CA GLU A 3 2.23 37.33 -25.86
C GLU A 3 1.44 36.90 -24.61
N GLU A 4 0.18 37.29 -24.52
CA GLU A 4 -0.72 36.90 -23.43
C GLU A 4 -0.90 35.37 -23.34
N THR A 5 -1.18 34.70 -24.46
CA THR A 5 -1.33 33.24 -24.52
C THR A 5 -0.03 32.53 -24.15
N LYS A 6 1.13 33.07 -24.54
CA LYS A 6 2.43 32.50 -24.15
C LYS A 6 2.65 32.57 -22.64
N VAL A 7 2.27 33.68 -22.00
CA VAL A 7 2.37 33.84 -20.55
C VAL A 7 1.44 32.84 -19.85
N ILE A 8 0.18 32.73 -20.30
CA ILE A 8 -0.80 31.77 -19.75
C ILE A 8 -0.30 30.34 -19.91
N ALA A 9 0.25 29.97 -21.08
CA ALA A 9 0.79 28.64 -21.33
C ALA A 9 1.95 28.30 -20.38
N ARG A 10 2.90 29.24 -20.21
CA ARG A 10 4.03 29.07 -19.27
C ARG A 10 3.55 28.92 -17.83
N GLN A 11 2.57 29.71 -17.42
CA GLN A 11 1.99 29.63 -16.09
C GLN A 11 1.27 28.29 -15.90
N ALA A 12 0.54 27.80 -16.90
CA ALA A 12 -0.11 26.49 -16.86
C ALA A 12 0.92 25.36 -16.71
N HIS A 13 2.01 25.38 -17.48
CA HIS A 13 3.10 24.40 -17.35
C HIS A 13 3.75 24.42 -15.96
N ALA A 14 4.03 25.62 -15.43
CA ALA A 14 4.63 25.79 -14.10
C ALA A 14 3.71 25.30 -12.99
N ASN A 15 2.43 25.71 -13.03
CA ASN A 15 1.42 25.31 -12.04
C ASN A 15 1.20 23.79 -12.06
N GLN A 16 1.21 23.18 -13.25
CA GLN A 16 1.06 21.73 -13.38
C GLN A 16 2.18 20.98 -12.66
N THR A 17 3.44 21.36 -12.88
CA THR A 17 4.58 20.72 -12.20
C THR A 17 4.50 20.86 -10.68
N VAL A 18 4.17 22.05 -10.18
CA VAL A 18 4.06 22.31 -8.73
C VAL A 18 2.91 21.51 -8.10
N TYR A 19 1.73 21.52 -8.74
CA TYR A 19 0.55 20.81 -8.27
C TYR A 19 0.76 19.29 -8.24
N PHE A 20 1.35 18.72 -9.30
CA PHE A 20 1.62 17.28 -9.32
C PHE A 20 2.63 16.88 -8.26
N ARG A 21 3.66 17.70 -8.05
CA ARG A 21 4.67 17.42 -7.02
C ARG A 21 4.07 17.42 -5.61
N SER A 22 3.28 18.43 -5.25
CA SER A 22 2.68 18.52 -3.91
C SER A 22 1.68 17.40 -3.64
N LEU A 23 0.82 17.06 -4.60
CA LEU A 23 -0.08 15.93 -4.48
C LEU A 23 0.65 14.59 -4.38
N HIS A 24 1.73 14.42 -5.15
CA HIS A 24 2.50 13.19 -5.15
C HIS A 24 3.22 12.98 -3.80
N GLU A 25 3.83 14.03 -3.26
CA GLU A 25 4.49 14.00 -1.95
C GLU A 25 3.49 13.67 -0.83
N ALA A 26 2.31 14.30 -0.82
CA ALA A 26 1.27 14.02 0.16
C ALA A 26 0.79 12.55 0.10
N ARG A 27 0.49 12.05 -1.11
CA ARG A 27 0.03 10.66 -1.30
C ARG A 27 1.09 9.63 -0.92
N LEU A 28 2.36 9.91 -1.20
CA LEU A 28 3.47 9.04 -0.84
C LEU A 28 3.62 8.91 0.68
N LEU A 29 3.49 10.02 1.41
CA LEU A 29 3.55 10.03 2.86
C LEU A 29 2.41 9.20 3.47
N ASP A 30 1.18 9.41 3.00
CA ASP A 30 0.02 8.65 3.48
C ASP A 30 0.14 7.15 3.17
N ALA A 31 0.51 6.80 1.93
CA ALA A 31 0.69 5.42 1.53
C ALA A 31 1.79 4.72 2.36
N ARG A 32 2.90 5.42 2.61
CA ARG A 32 4.00 4.91 3.45
C ARG A 32 3.53 4.67 4.88
N ALA A 33 2.76 5.60 5.45
CA ALA A 33 2.20 5.43 6.79
C ALA A 33 1.29 4.19 6.86
N VAL A 34 0.38 4.01 5.90
CA VAL A 34 -0.52 2.84 5.84
C VAL A 34 0.26 1.52 5.73
N VAL A 35 1.28 1.46 4.87
CA VAL A 35 2.16 0.28 4.73
C VAL A 35 2.88 -0.03 6.04
N GLN A 36 3.50 0.98 6.65
CA GLN A 36 4.25 0.80 7.90
C GLN A 36 3.33 0.35 9.04
N THR A 37 2.18 0.97 9.21
CA THR A 37 1.19 0.59 10.22
C THR A 37 0.69 -0.84 10.00
N SER A 38 0.41 -1.24 8.75
CA SER A 38 -0.06 -2.59 8.43
C SER A 38 0.99 -3.67 8.74
N LEU A 39 2.26 -3.40 8.42
CA LEU A 39 3.38 -4.28 8.75
C LEU A 39 3.58 -4.38 10.27
N LEU A 40 3.57 -3.25 10.97
CA LEU A 40 3.77 -3.19 12.42
C LEU A 40 2.68 -3.93 13.18
N ILE A 41 1.41 -3.72 12.83
CA ILE A 41 0.28 -4.34 13.52
C ILE A 41 0.30 -5.86 13.35
N ASN A 42 0.47 -6.37 12.11
CA ASN A 42 0.54 -7.82 11.88
C ASN A 42 1.81 -8.44 12.49
N GLY A 43 2.95 -7.77 12.34
CA GLY A 43 4.22 -8.23 12.92
C GLY A 43 4.19 -8.28 14.45
N ALA A 44 3.65 -7.23 15.10
CA ALA A 44 3.50 -7.18 16.55
C ALA A 44 2.52 -8.24 17.08
N ALA A 45 1.43 -8.50 16.36
CA ALA A 45 0.50 -9.56 16.71
C ALA A 45 1.16 -10.95 16.61
N ALA A 46 1.93 -11.20 15.54
CA ALA A 46 2.69 -12.43 15.37
C ALA A 46 3.73 -12.64 16.49
N THR A 47 4.51 -11.60 16.84
CA THR A 47 5.49 -11.68 17.93
C THR A 47 4.83 -11.89 19.29
N ALA A 48 3.68 -11.28 19.55
CA ALA A 48 2.90 -11.49 20.78
C ALA A 48 2.45 -12.96 20.92
N ILE A 49 1.92 -13.57 19.84
CA ILE A 49 1.55 -15.00 19.85
C ILE A 49 2.77 -15.88 20.07
N LEU A 50 3.90 -15.60 19.42
CA LEU A 50 5.14 -16.37 19.61
C LEU A 50 5.67 -16.27 21.04
N ALA A 51 5.66 -15.06 21.63
CA ALA A 51 6.06 -14.86 23.02
C ALA A 51 5.15 -15.64 23.99
N PHE A 52 3.83 -15.61 23.74
CA PHE A 52 2.88 -16.40 24.51
C PHE A 52 3.14 -17.91 24.40
N LEU A 53 3.35 -18.42 23.18
CA LEU A 53 3.69 -19.84 22.97
C LEU A 53 5.00 -20.23 23.67
N SER A 54 6.01 -19.35 23.64
CA SER A 54 7.28 -19.56 24.35
C SER A 54 7.06 -19.69 25.86
N SER A 55 6.26 -18.81 26.46
CA SER A 55 5.95 -18.87 27.89
C SER A 55 5.25 -20.17 28.31
N MET A 56 4.36 -20.72 27.46
CA MET A 56 3.68 -21.99 27.74
C MET A 56 4.61 -23.21 27.68
N SER A 57 5.70 -23.14 26.91
CA SER A 57 6.63 -24.27 26.75
C SER A 57 7.50 -24.54 27.98
N GLN A 58 7.66 -23.56 28.87
CA GLN A 58 8.58 -23.65 30.01
C GLN A 58 8.03 -24.41 31.23
N GLY A 59 6.73 -24.76 31.26
CA GLY A 59 6.06 -25.25 32.49
C GLY A 59 5.32 -26.58 32.39
N ALA A 60 5.25 -27.25 31.25
CA ALA A 60 4.49 -28.50 31.10
C ALA A 60 5.11 -29.47 30.09
N PRO A 61 5.06 -30.80 30.34
CA PRO A 61 5.49 -31.80 29.37
C PRO A 61 4.63 -31.68 28.11
N ALA A 62 5.23 -31.28 26.99
CA ALA A 62 4.69 -31.25 25.63
C ALA A 62 3.15 -31.06 25.56
N ARG A 63 2.60 -30.03 26.19
CA ARG A 63 1.19 -29.67 25.97
C ARG A 63 1.02 -29.38 24.49
N HIS A 64 0.06 -30.06 23.86
CA HIS A 64 -0.29 -29.81 22.47
C HIS A 64 -0.60 -28.33 22.28
N ILE A 65 0.24 -27.63 21.51
CA ILE A 65 -0.02 -26.25 21.10
C ILE A 65 -1.38 -26.24 20.38
N PRO A 66 -2.36 -25.44 20.85
CA PRO A 66 -3.64 -25.35 20.15
C PRO A 66 -3.43 -24.95 18.69
N LYS A 67 -3.96 -25.76 17.76
CA LYS A 67 -3.87 -25.51 16.30
C LYS A 67 -4.30 -24.08 15.93
N ALA A 68 -5.19 -23.48 16.71
CA ALA A 68 -5.63 -22.11 16.56
C ALA A 68 -4.47 -21.09 16.58
N PHE A 69 -3.48 -21.24 17.45
CA PHE A 69 -2.35 -20.30 17.49
C PHE A 69 -1.46 -20.41 16.25
N ILE A 70 -1.28 -21.62 15.72
CA ILE A 70 -0.54 -21.84 14.47
C ILE A 70 -1.27 -21.18 13.30
N TRP A 71 -2.60 -21.35 13.21
CA TRP A 71 -3.41 -20.70 12.19
C TRP A 71 -3.41 -19.18 12.30
N SER A 72 -3.55 -18.65 13.52
CA SER A 72 -3.48 -17.20 13.78
C SER A 72 -2.13 -16.62 13.36
N LEU A 73 -1.02 -17.30 13.70
CA LEU A 73 0.32 -16.90 13.28
C LEU A 73 0.47 -16.91 11.75
N GLY A 74 -0.07 -17.93 11.08
CA GLY A 74 -0.10 -18.00 9.62
C GLY A 74 -0.90 -16.84 8.99
N LEU A 75 -2.04 -16.46 9.59
CA LEU A 75 -2.85 -15.34 9.14
C LEU A 75 -2.10 -14.00 9.31
N PHE A 76 -1.45 -13.75 10.45
CA PHE A 76 -0.62 -12.56 10.62
C PHE A 76 0.55 -12.53 9.64
N GLY A 77 1.20 -13.68 9.39
CA GLY A 77 2.25 -13.79 8.37
C GLY A 77 1.75 -13.46 6.96
N ALA A 78 0.57 -13.96 6.57
CA ALA A 78 -0.07 -13.60 5.32
C ALA A 78 -0.42 -12.10 5.26
N GLY A 79 -0.87 -11.52 6.38
CA GLY A 79 -1.09 -10.08 6.52
C GLY A 79 0.17 -9.25 6.28
N VAL A 80 1.31 -9.66 6.85
CA VAL A 80 2.63 -9.03 6.59
C VAL A 80 3.01 -9.15 5.12
N PHE A 81 2.86 -10.33 4.52
CA PHE A 81 3.15 -10.54 3.10
C PHE A 81 2.30 -9.63 2.20
N CYS A 82 0.99 -9.54 2.45
CA CYS A 82 0.11 -8.63 1.72
C CYS A 82 0.52 -7.16 1.89
N ALA A 83 0.94 -6.74 3.09
CA ALA A 83 1.42 -5.38 3.32
C ALA A 83 2.72 -5.09 2.55
N ALA A 84 3.60 -6.09 2.38
CA ALA A 84 4.79 -5.95 1.53
C ALA A 84 4.40 -5.85 0.03
N CYS A 85 3.47 -6.67 -0.45
CA CYS A 85 2.94 -6.57 -1.81
C CYS A 85 2.28 -5.21 -2.06
N MET A 86 1.52 -4.69 -1.09
CA MET A 86 0.94 -3.35 -1.13
C MET A 86 2.01 -2.27 -1.31
N ALA A 87 3.15 -2.38 -0.61
CA ALA A 87 4.28 -1.47 -0.76
C ALA A 87 4.87 -1.48 -2.18
N VAL A 88 5.04 -2.67 -2.76
CA VAL A 88 5.51 -2.84 -4.14
C VAL A 88 4.52 -2.23 -5.13
N MET A 89 3.23 -2.48 -4.96
CA MET A 89 2.19 -1.90 -5.82
C MET A 89 2.12 -0.38 -5.70
N ALA A 90 2.28 0.18 -4.50
CA ALA A 90 2.35 1.62 -4.30
C ALA A 90 3.57 2.21 -5.02
N TYR A 91 4.74 1.58 -4.92
CA TYR A 91 5.94 2.00 -5.66
C TYR A 91 5.71 1.97 -7.17
N MET A 92 5.20 0.86 -7.71
CA MET A 92 4.92 0.72 -9.14
C MET A 92 3.92 1.77 -9.63
N THR A 93 2.85 2.00 -8.87
CA THR A 93 1.82 3.00 -9.18
C THR A 93 2.44 4.39 -9.28
N ASN A 94 3.24 4.77 -8.29
CA ASN A 94 3.91 6.07 -8.26
C ASN A 94 4.91 6.24 -9.41
N HIS A 95 5.69 5.20 -9.70
CA HIS A 95 6.62 5.21 -10.81
C HIS A 95 5.89 5.37 -12.16
N ARG A 96 4.80 4.63 -12.39
CA ARG A 96 4.01 4.72 -13.63
C ARG A 96 3.29 6.06 -13.78
N TYR A 97 2.77 6.65 -12.69
CA TYR A 97 2.22 8.00 -12.76
C TYR A 97 3.29 9.05 -13.13
N ALA A 98 4.51 8.91 -12.60
CA ALA A 98 5.61 9.80 -12.97
C ALA A 98 5.97 9.67 -14.45
N GLU A 99 6.06 8.45 -14.98
CA GLU A 99 6.26 8.20 -16.42
C GLU A 99 5.10 8.75 -17.26
N ALA A 100 3.84 8.57 -16.81
CA ALA A 100 2.67 9.08 -17.51
C ALA A 100 2.70 10.60 -17.65
N ILE A 101 3.10 11.31 -16.60
CA ILE A 101 3.24 12.77 -16.61
C ILE A 101 4.43 13.18 -17.49
N GLY A 102 5.58 12.50 -17.36
CA GLY A 102 6.78 12.78 -18.15
C GLY A 102 6.61 12.54 -19.65
N ALA A 103 5.71 11.64 -20.05
CA ALA A 103 5.37 11.37 -21.44
C ALA A 103 4.40 12.39 -22.07
N LYS A 104 3.81 13.32 -21.29
CA LYS A 104 2.92 14.35 -21.85
C LYS A 104 3.72 15.38 -22.64
N LYS A 105 3.14 15.89 -23.72
CA LYS A 105 3.80 16.87 -24.61
C LYS A 105 3.30 18.29 -24.30
N PRO A 106 4.19 19.23 -23.94
CA PRO A 106 3.79 20.63 -23.80
C PRO A 106 3.43 21.21 -25.18
N THR A 107 2.31 21.92 -25.22
CA THR A 107 1.77 22.57 -26.41
C THR A 107 1.48 24.04 -26.10
N TRP A 108 1.57 24.88 -27.13
CA TRP A 108 1.24 26.31 -27.02
C TRP A 108 -0.24 26.59 -27.31
N GLU A 109 -0.93 25.62 -27.88
CA GLU A 109 -2.36 25.64 -28.13
C GLU A 109 -3.09 24.91 -27.00
N HIS A 110 -4.28 25.40 -26.63
CA HIS A 110 -5.09 24.77 -25.60
C HIS A 110 -5.61 23.40 -26.08
N PRO A 111 -5.52 22.32 -25.26
CA PRO A 111 -4.96 22.28 -23.90
C PRO A 111 -3.44 22.39 -23.94
N PHE A 112 -2.85 23.26 -23.09
CA PHE A 112 -1.40 23.54 -23.10
C PHE A 112 -0.51 22.33 -22.76
N VAL A 113 -1.11 21.21 -22.36
CA VAL A 113 -0.43 19.92 -22.23
C VAL A 113 -1.28 18.86 -22.90
N ALA A 114 -0.76 18.29 -23.98
CA ALA A 114 -1.40 17.24 -24.74
C ALA A 114 -1.00 15.85 -24.21
N GLU A 115 -1.98 14.97 -24.11
CA GLU A 115 -1.73 13.57 -23.81
C GLU A 115 -1.11 12.87 -25.02
N THR A 116 -0.19 11.95 -24.75
CA THR A 116 0.44 11.09 -25.76
C THR A 116 -0.06 9.66 -25.57
N ALA A 117 0.04 8.83 -26.62
CA ALA A 117 -0.34 7.42 -26.53
C ALA A 117 0.42 6.69 -25.39
N ASP A 118 1.68 7.04 -25.18
CA ASP A 118 2.49 6.46 -24.09
C ASP A 118 2.05 6.97 -22.73
N SER A 119 1.73 8.27 -22.58
CA SER A 119 1.16 8.82 -21.34
C SER A 119 -0.09 8.05 -20.91
N ILE A 120 -0.99 7.75 -21.86
CA ILE A 120 -2.22 6.98 -21.60
C ILE A 120 -1.89 5.54 -21.18
N ARG A 121 -0.93 4.88 -21.83
CA ARG A 121 -0.52 3.52 -21.46
C ARG A 121 0.03 3.45 -20.04
N HIS A 122 0.91 4.38 -19.65
CA HIS A 122 1.44 4.45 -18.30
C HIS A 122 0.34 4.74 -17.27
N ASP A 123 -0.62 5.61 -17.60
CA ASP A 123 -1.77 5.91 -16.74
C ASP A 123 -2.68 4.68 -16.51
N VAL A 124 -2.95 3.90 -17.56
CA VAL A 124 -3.69 2.63 -17.43
C VAL A 124 -2.95 1.65 -16.52
N HIS A 125 -1.64 1.46 -16.72
CA HIS A 125 -0.85 0.58 -15.85
C HIS A 125 -0.81 1.07 -14.40
N ALA A 126 -0.72 2.39 -14.18
CA ALA A 126 -0.76 2.99 -12.86
C ALA A 126 -2.10 2.69 -12.16
N ARG A 127 -3.23 2.88 -12.86
CA ARG A 127 -4.56 2.57 -12.32
C ARG A 127 -4.72 1.09 -11.94
N VAL A 128 -4.22 0.18 -12.78
CA VAL A 128 -4.28 -1.26 -12.50
C VAL A 128 -3.45 -1.61 -11.25
N ALA A 129 -2.20 -1.13 -11.18
CA ALA A 129 -1.34 -1.34 -10.01
C ALA A 129 -1.96 -0.74 -8.73
N HIS A 130 -2.58 0.42 -8.85
CA HIS A 130 -3.28 1.08 -7.75
C HIS A 130 -4.45 0.23 -7.24
N GLY A 131 -5.24 -0.34 -8.16
CA GLY A 131 -6.33 -1.27 -7.82
C GLY A 131 -5.85 -2.49 -7.04
N PHE A 132 -4.75 -3.11 -7.47
CA PHE A 132 -4.13 -4.20 -6.71
C PHE A 132 -3.63 -3.75 -5.33
N GLY A 133 -3.08 -2.53 -5.22
CA GLY A 133 -2.69 -1.93 -3.95
C GLY A 133 -3.84 -1.88 -2.94
N TYR A 134 -5.03 -1.42 -3.36
CA TYR A 134 -6.22 -1.43 -2.50
C TYR A 134 -6.68 -2.85 -2.14
N ALA A 135 -6.61 -3.80 -3.08
CA ALA A 135 -6.95 -5.18 -2.79
C ALA A 135 -6.03 -5.77 -1.69
N PHE A 136 -4.72 -5.53 -1.78
CA PHE A 136 -3.78 -5.94 -0.74
C PHE A 136 -3.99 -5.23 0.60
N ALA A 137 -4.37 -3.94 0.58
CA ALA A 137 -4.72 -3.18 1.78
C ALA A 137 -5.94 -3.80 2.50
N ALA A 138 -6.97 -4.17 1.74
CA ALA A 138 -8.14 -4.86 2.31
C ALA A 138 -7.78 -6.25 2.83
N LEU A 139 -6.97 -7.02 2.09
CA LEU A 139 -6.54 -8.36 2.48
C LEU A 139 -5.68 -8.36 3.74
N THR A 140 -4.73 -7.44 3.89
CA THR A 140 -3.89 -7.38 5.10
C THR A 140 -4.73 -7.08 6.35
N LEU A 141 -5.74 -6.21 6.23
CA LEU A 141 -6.68 -5.94 7.32
C LEU A 141 -7.57 -7.16 7.60
N ALA A 142 -8.07 -7.83 6.56
CA ALA A 142 -8.89 -9.03 6.72
C ALA A 142 -8.12 -10.16 7.42
N PHE A 143 -6.87 -10.39 7.05
CA PHE A 143 -6.00 -11.38 7.70
C PHE A 143 -5.70 -11.03 9.14
N PHE A 144 -5.47 -9.75 9.45
CA PHE A 144 -5.30 -9.30 10.83
C PHE A 144 -6.53 -9.60 11.69
N LEU A 145 -7.73 -9.22 11.23
CA LEU A 145 -8.97 -9.47 11.96
C LEU A 145 -9.26 -10.97 12.13
N ALA A 146 -9.09 -11.74 11.06
CA ALA A 146 -9.23 -13.19 11.11
C ALA A 146 -8.22 -13.82 12.09
N GLY A 147 -6.98 -13.35 12.08
CA GLY A 147 -5.92 -13.80 12.99
C GLY A 147 -6.28 -13.57 14.46
N ILE A 148 -6.84 -12.40 14.78
CA ILE A 148 -7.36 -12.09 16.13
C ILE A 148 -8.47 -13.05 16.54
N ILE A 149 -9.48 -13.23 15.67
CA ILE A 149 -10.63 -14.10 15.97
C ILE A 149 -10.16 -15.54 16.24
N VAL A 150 -9.26 -16.06 15.39
CA VAL A 150 -8.72 -17.41 15.56
C VAL A 150 -7.90 -17.53 16.85
N ALA A 151 -7.07 -16.54 17.17
CA ALA A 151 -6.33 -16.52 18.45
C ALA A 151 -7.29 -16.52 19.65
N ALA A 152 -8.34 -15.69 19.62
CA ALA A 152 -9.34 -15.61 20.68
C ALA A 152 -10.03 -16.96 20.93
N VAL A 153 -10.42 -17.67 19.87
CA VAL A 153 -10.95 -19.04 19.97
C VAL A 153 -9.92 -19.99 20.58
N GLY A 154 -8.64 -19.83 20.25
CA GLY A 154 -7.54 -20.57 20.88
C GLY A 154 -7.50 -20.39 22.40
N PHE A 155 -7.63 -19.16 22.88
CA PHE A 155 -7.65 -18.85 24.32
C PHE A 155 -8.86 -19.45 25.04
N THR A 156 -10.05 -19.45 24.43
CA THR A 156 -11.24 -20.07 25.05
C THR A 156 -11.13 -21.58 25.25
N LYS A 157 -10.24 -22.25 24.50
CA LYS A 157 -9.99 -23.70 24.62
C LYS A 157 -8.87 -24.05 25.60
N LEU A 158 -8.21 -23.05 26.19
CA LEU A 158 -7.18 -23.25 27.22
C LEU A 158 -7.78 -23.31 28.64
N HIS A 159 -9.00 -22.80 28.83
CA HIS A 159 -9.78 -22.91 30.06
C HIS A 159 -10.68 -24.15 30.04
#